data_AF-A0A7V9A5V9-F1
#
_entry.id   AF-A0A7V9A5V9-F1
#
_cell.length_a   1.000
_cell.length_b   1.000
_cell.length_c   1.000
_cell.angle_alpha   90.00
_cell.angle_beta   90.00
_cell.angle_gamma   90.00
#
_symmetry.space_group_name_H-M   'P 1'
#
loop_
_entity.id
_entity.type
_entity.pdbx_description
1 polymer ?
#
loop_
_entity_poly.entity_id
_entity_poly.type
_entity_poly.pdbx_seq_one_letter_code
_entity_poly.pdbx_strand_id
1 'polypeptide(L)'
;MDFPNFAPDMQRGIGAWPPTRLELPKSDSRESIKYVPEASFYMTKKTEIENKVAVKMALAAKYRHLAAITHSIPAKAKFLRRSECFQRQAGVIGKALAA
;
A
#
# COMPACT_ATOMS: atom_id res chain seq x y z
N MET A 1 40.86 -28.54 17.82
CA MET A 1 40.62 -27.10 17.57
C MET A 1 39.12 -26.96 17.47
N ASP A 2 38.51 -26.89 18.64
CA ASP A 2 37.11 -27.18 18.89
C ASP A 2 36.38 -25.85 19.08
N PHE A 3 35.51 -25.52 18.13
CA PHE A 3 34.67 -24.33 18.17
C PHE A 3 33.43 -24.62 19.02
N PRO A 4 33.16 -23.86 20.11
CA PRO A 4 31.97 -24.07 20.91
C PRO A 4 30.72 -23.58 20.18
N ASN A 5 29.87 -24.57 19.89
CA ASN A 5 28.41 -24.59 19.87
C ASN A 5 27.70 -23.33 20.42
N PHE A 6 27.15 -22.48 19.54
CA PHE A 6 26.19 -21.44 19.91
C PHE A 6 24.77 -22.00 19.77
N ALA A 7 24.19 -22.45 20.90
CA ALA A 7 22.77 -22.68 21.02
C ALA A 7 22.03 -21.34 21.26
N PRO A 8 20.78 -21.17 20.78
CA PRO A 8 20.02 -19.92 20.91
C PRO A 8 19.30 -19.88 22.25
N ASP A 9 19.57 -18.86 23.06
CA ASP A 9 18.89 -18.66 24.34
C ASP A 9 17.63 -17.81 24.16
N MET A 10 16.47 -18.46 24.28
CA MET A 10 15.20 -17.81 24.56
C MET A 10 15.06 -17.70 26.08
N GLN A 11 14.91 -16.49 26.66
CA GLN A 11 13.82 -16.17 27.60
C GLN A 11 13.86 -14.76 28.25
N ARG A 12 12.67 -14.14 28.22
CA ARG A 12 11.98 -13.33 29.26
C ARG A 12 12.60 -12.01 29.74
N GLY A 13 11.87 -10.93 29.47
CA GLY A 13 11.97 -9.67 30.21
C GLY A 13 10.78 -8.76 29.93
N ILE A 14 9.73 -8.90 30.73
CA ILE A 14 8.57 -8.00 30.78
C ILE A 14 9.08 -6.71 31.42
N GLY A 15 9.18 -5.63 30.65
CA GLY A 15 9.70 -4.34 31.11
C GLY A 15 8.79 -3.22 30.63
N ALA A 16 7.96 -2.73 31.55
CA ALA A 16 7.02 -1.64 31.36
C ALA A 16 7.74 -0.37 30.85
N TRP A 17 7.32 0.11 29.68
CA TRP A 17 7.64 1.47 29.25
C TRP A 17 6.64 2.45 29.90
N PRO A 18 7.11 3.59 30.43
CA PRO A 18 6.30 4.46 31.28
C PRO A 18 5.22 5.21 30.48
N PRO A 19 4.07 5.56 31.10
CA PRO A 19 3.07 6.39 30.46
C PRO A 19 3.60 7.83 30.43
N THR A 20 4.14 8.27 29.30
CA THR A 20 4.44 9.69 29.12
C THR A 20 3.10 10.42 29.03
N ARG A 21 2.71 11.02 30.15
CA ARG A 21 1.60 11.97 30.32
C ARG A 21 1.83 13.15 29.37
N LEU A 22 1.39 13.01 28.13
CA LEU A 22 1.33 14.12 27.18
C LEU A 22 0.14 14.98 27.58
N GLU A 23 0.46 16.15 28.09
CA GLU A 23 -0.48 17.18 28.49
C GLU A 23 -1.31 17.63 27.29
N LEU A 24 -2.63 17.67 27.52
CA LEU A 24 -3.64 18.19 26.63
C LEU A 24 -3.36 19.67 26.32
N PRO A 25 -3.20 20.10 25.05
CA PRO A 25 -3.51 21.48 24.72
C PRO A 25 -5.04 21.66 24.78
N LYS A 26 -5.52 22.32 25.85
CA LYS A 26 -6.85 22.94 25.87
C LYS A 26 -6.85 24.05 24.83
N SER A 27 -7.38 23.75 23.65
CA SER A 27 -7.79 24.78 22.70
C SER A 27 -9.26 24.55 22.38
N ASP A 28 -10.06 25.45 22.93
CA ASP A 28 -11.43 25.69 22.55
C ASP A 28 -11.55 25.80 21.03
N SER A 29 -12.24 24.84 20.44
CA SER A 29 -13.00 25.03 19.21
C SER A 29 -14.04 23.91 19.16
N ARG A 30 -15.16 24.17 19.84
CA ARG A 30 -16.45 23.51 19.58
C ARG A 30 -16.90 23.91 18.17
N GLU A 31 -16.24 23.38 17.16
CA GLU A 31 -16.88 23.20 15.86
C GLU A 31 -17.20 21.73 15.74
N SER A 32 -18.48 21.47 15.51
CA SER A 32 -19.08 20.15 15.45
C SER A 32 -18.26 19.23 14.55
N ILE A 33 -17.50 18.32 15.14
CA ILE A 33 -17.16 17.07 14.46
C ILE A 33 -18.50 16.34 14.36
N LYS A 34 -19.26 16.67 13.32
CA LYS A 34 -20.38 15.85 12.88
C LYS A 34 -19.78 14.45 12.75
N TYR A 35 -20.30 13.54 13.57
CA TYR A 35 -20.07 12.11 13.43
C TYR A 35 -20.23 11.79 11.95
N VAL A 36 -19.12 11.60 11.24
CA VAL A 36 -19.14 11.20 9.83
C VAL A 36 -19.60 9.75 9.92
N PRO A 37 -20.87 9.44 9.55
CA PRO A 37 -21.32 8.08 9.63
C PRO A 37 -20.41 7.26 8.71
N GLU A 38 -19.99 6.10 9.19
CA GLU A 38 -19.11 5.12 8.54
C GLU A 38 -19.40 4.96 7.04
N ALA A 39 -18.86 5.85 6.21
CA ALA A 39 -19.03 5.82 4.75
C ALA A 39 -18.14 4.75 4.11
N SER A 40 -17.64 3.79 4.88
CA SER A 40 -16.68 2.78 4.47
C SER A 40 -17.27 1.37 4.34
N PHE A 41 -18.52 1.13 4.75
CA PHE A 41 -19.06 -0.23 4.77
C PHE A 41 -19.75 -0.67 3.47
N TYR A 42 -20.09 0.25 2.56
CA TYR A 42 -20.69 -0.07 1.27
C TYR A 42 -19.78 0.31 0.09
N MET A 43 -18.54 -0.19 0.08
CA MET A 43 -17.85 -0.39 -1.19
C MET A 43 -18.63 -1.47 -1.95
N THR A 44 -19.49 -1.02 -2.88
CA THR A 44 -20.17 -1.95 -3.79
C THR A 44 -19.12 -2.76 -4.57
N LYS A 45 -19.44 -4.00 -4.93
CA LYS A 45 -18.53 -4.85 -5.74
C LYS A 45 -18.07 -4.15 -7.02
N LYS A 46 -18.91 -3.27 -7.56
CA LYS A 46 -18.62 -2.44 -8.73
C LYS A 46 -17.50 -1.40 -8.45
N THR A 47 -17.61 -0.64 -7.36
CA THR A 47 -16.60 0.35 -6.97
C THR A 47 -15.25 -0.30 -6.63
N GLU A 48 -15.25 -1.53 -6.11
CA GLU A 48 -14.02 -2.29 -5.88
C GLU A 48 -13.31 -2.67 -7.19
N ILE A 49 -14.07 -3.12 -8.19
CA ILE A 49 -13.53 -3.46 -9.52
C ILE A 49 -12.99 -2.21 -10.21
N GLU A 50 -13.72 -1.09 -10.16
CA GLU A 50 -13.27 0.20 -10.69
C GLU A 50 -11.96 0.67 -10.05
N ASN A 51 -11.87 0.58 -8.71
CA ASN A 51 -10.64 0.90 -7.98
C ASN A 51 -9.47 -0.01 -8.39
N LYS A 52 -9.71 -1.32 -8.56
CA LYS A 52 -8.68 -2.26 -9.04
C LYS A 52 -8.18 -1.89 -10.44
N VAL A 53 -9.09 -1.55 -11.36
CA VAL A 53 -8.71 -1.08 -12.71
C VAL A 53 -7.88 0.20 -12.63
N ALA A 54 -8.34 1.19 -11.85
CA ALA A 54 -7.65 2.46 -11.67
C ALA A 54 -6.23 2.29 -11.12
N VAL A 55 -6.05 1.45 -10.09
CA VAL A 55 -4.74 1.15 -9.51
C VAL A 55 -3.82 0.48 -10.53
N LYS A 56 -4.33 -0.47 -11.32
CA LYS A 56 -3.54 -1.16 -12.36
C LYS A 56 -3.11 -0.20 -13.48
N MET A 57 -3.99 0.71 -13.90
CA MET A 57 -3.67 1.75 -14.87
C MET A 57 -2.64 2.75 -14.32
N ALA A 58 -2.78 3.17 -13.06
CA ALA A 58 -1.82 4.04 -12.40
C ALA A 58 -0.43 3.38 -12.27
N LEU A 59 -0.38 2.07 -11.94
CA LEU A 59 0.87 1.31 -11.93
C LEU A 59 1.50 1.24 -13.33
N ALA A 60 0.71 0.98 -14.37
CA ALA A 60 1.22 0.98 -15.73
C ALA A 60 1.85 2.33 -16.14
N ALA A 61 1.22 3.44 -15.74
CA ALA A 61 1.74 4.79 -15.98
C ALA A 61 3.07 5.03 -15.22
N LYS A 62 3.14 4.64 -13.94
CA LYS A 62 4.38 4.73 -13.15
C LYS A 62 5.53 3.95 -13.79
N TYR A 63 5.28 2.73 -14.27
CA TYR A 63 6.30 1.95 -14.96
C TYR A 63 6.73 2.55 -16.31
N ARG A 64 5.83 3.22 -17.04
CA ARG A 64 6.22 3.99 -18.25
C ARG A 64 7.10 5.18 -17.90
N HIS A 65 6.76 5.89 -16.83
CA HIS A 65 7.58 7.00 -16.36
C HIS A 65 8.98 6.52 -15.94
N LEU A 66 9.07 5.42 -15.19
CA LEU A 66 10.35 4.77 -14.87
C LEU A 66 11.12 4.37 -16.13
N ALA A 67 10.46 3.82 -17.14
CA ALA A 67 11.08 3.48 -18.42
C ALA A 67 11.60 4.71 -19.19
N ALA A 68 10.99 5.89 -19.01
CA ALA A 68 11.41 7.13 -19.65
C ALA A 68 12.67 7.73 -18.99
N ILE A 69 12.76 7.66 -17.66
CA ILE A 69 13.90 8.23 -16.91
C ILE A 69 15.10 7.27 -16.82
N THR A 70 14.92 5.98 -17.11
CA THR A 70 15.96 4.97 -16.94
C THR A 70 16.94 4.99 -18.11
N HIS A 71 18.24 5.14 -17.83
CA HIS A 71 19.32 5.08 -18.83
C HIS A 71 19.75 3.65 -19.20
N SER A 72 19.43 2.66 -18.37
CA SER A 72 19.74 1.25 -18.62
C SER A 72 18.74 0.62 -19.60
N ILE A 73 19.24 0.19 -20.76
CA ILE A 73 18.47 -0.50 -21.82
C ILE A 73 17.71 -1.74 -21.28
N PRO A 74 18.34 -2.68 -20.53
CA PRO A 74 17.61 -3.85 -20.03
C PRO A 74 16.55 -3.49 -18.99
N ALA A 75 16.80 -2.48 -18.16
CA ALA A 75 15.82 -2.01 -17.17
C ALA A 75 14.63 -1.31 -17.84
N LYS A 76 14.87 -0.49 -18.87
CA LYS A 76 13.81 0.11 -19.70
C LYS A 76 12.90 -0.95 -20.32
N ALA A 77 13.49 -1.97 -20.95
CA ALA A 77 12.72 -3.08 -21.50
C ALA A 77 11.89 -3.83 -20.44
N LYS A 78 12.44 -4.03 -19.23
CA LYS A 78 11.71 -4.66 -18.12
C LYS A 78 10.52 -3.82 -17.66
N PHE A 79 10.69 -2.50 -17.54
CA PHE A 79 9.61 -1.60 -17.15
C PHE A 79 8.51 -1.49 -18.20
N LEU A 80 8.86 -1.48 -19.49
CA LEU A 80 7.87 -1.51 -20.59
C LEU A 80 7.03 -2.79 -20.56
N ARG A 81 7.67 -3.97 -20.46
CA ARG A 81 6.95 -5.25 -20.33
C ARG A 81 6.03 -5.28 -19.11
N ARG A 82 6.48 -4.70 -17.99
CA ARG A 82 5.69 -4.62 -16.75
C ARG A 82 4.48 -3.69 -16.91
N SER A 83 4.66 -2.54 -17.56
CA SER A 83 3.60 -1.60 -17.92
C SER A 83 2.51 -2.27 -18.76
N GLU A 84 2.89 -2.97 -19.83
CA GLU A 84 1.96 -3.66 -20.73
C GLU A 84 1.19 -4.78 -20.01
N CYS A 85 1.85 -5.50 -19.10
CA CYS A 85 1.19 -6.53 -18.30
C CYS A 85 0.07 -5.92 -17.43
N PHE A 86 0.33 -4.79 -16.77
CA PHE A 86 -0.69 -4.12 -15.96
C PHE A 86 -1.83 -3.53 -16.79
N GLN A 87 -1.55 -3.04 -18.01
CA GLN A 87 -2.60 -2.59 -18.93
C GLN A 87 -3.50 -3.75 -19.36
N ARG A 88 -2.92 -4.91 -19.70
CA ARG A 88 -3.70 -6.11 -20.02
C ARG A 88 -4.55 -6.56 -18.83
N GLN A 89 -3.99 -6.57 -17.61
CA GLN A 89 -4.74 -6.89 -16.40
C GLN A 89 -5.90 -5.92 -16.16
N ALA A 90 -5.67 -4.61 -16.31
CA ALA A 90 -6.72 -3.60 -16.21
C ALA A 90 -7.84 -3.84 -17.24
N GLY A 91 -7.49 -4.20 -18.48
CA GLY A 91 -8.45 -4.55 -19.53
C GLY A 91 -9.26 -5.81 -19.21
N VAL A 92 -8.65 -6.87 -18.68
CA VAL A 92 -9.37 -8.10 -18.28
C VAL A 92 -10.33 -7.83 -17.13
N ILE A 93 -9.89 -7.07 -16.12
CA ILE A 93 -10.72 -6.71 -14.97
C ILE A 93 -11.87 -5.78 -15.42
N GLY A 94 -11.59 -4.82 -16.31
CA GLY A 94 -12.60 -3.92 -16.86
C GLY A 94 -13.65 -4.64 -17.73
N LYS A 95 -13.28 -5.70 -18.45
CA LYS A 95 -14.25 -6.54 -19.18
C LYS A 95 -15.25 -7.22 -18.26
N ALA A 96 -14.83 -7.63 -17.07
CA ALA A 96 -15.73 -8.19 -16.05
C ALA A 96 -16.72 -7.15 -15.48
N LEU A 97 -16.49 -5.85 -15.71
CA LEU A 97 -17.41 -4.77 -15.35
C LEU A 97 -18.45 -4.48 -16.46
N ALA A 98 -18.18 -4.91 -17.70
CA ALA A 98 -19.01 -4.62 -18.88
C ALA A 98 -19.92 -5.80 -19.30
N ALA A 99 -19.78 -6.96 -18.65
CA ALA A 99 -20.61 -8.15 -18.82
C ALA A 99 -21.73 -8.18 -17.76
#